data_AF-A0A0F9N4U2-F1
#
_entry.id   AF-A0A0F9N4U2-F1
#
_cell.length_a   1.000
_cell.length_b   1.000
_cell.length_c   1.000
_cell.angle_alpha   90.00
_cell.angle_beta   90.00
_cell.angle_gamma   90.00
#
_symmetry.space_group_name_H-M   'P 1'
#
loop_
_entity.id
_entity.type
_entity.pdbx_description
1 polymer ?
#
loop_
_entity_poly.entity_id
_entity_poly.type
_entity_poly.pdbx_seq_one_letter_code
_entity_poly.pdbx_strand_id
1 'polypeptide(L)' 'MNIKKHFALAEGLLKMANEQVEAKDYRGARASLAKAYSHTRELLDHVQKLLTLKAHVEHSAEDTTG' A
#
# COMPACT_ATOMS: atom_id res chain seq x y z
N MET A 1 -6.52 5.48 -10.30
CA MET A 1 -5.63 4.83 -9.31
C MET A 1 -6.47 4.49 -8.07
N ASN A 2 -6.52 3.22 -7.59
CA ASN A 2 -7.52 2.79 -6.60
C ASN A 2 -6.89 2.21 -5.31
N ILE A 3 -6.64 3.08 -4.32
CA ILE A 3 -6.16 2.74 -2.96
C ILE A 3 -6.98 1.59 -2.35
N LYS A 4 -8.31 1.61 -2.52
CA LYS A 4 -9.19 0.56 -1.97
C LYS A 4 -8.88 -0.83 -2.54
N LYS A 5 -8.49 -0.90 -3.82
CA LYS A 5 -8.12 -2.17 -4.47
C LYS A 5 -6.86 -2.77 -3.85
N HIS A 6 -5.79 -1.99 -3.70
CA HIS A 6 -4.55 -2.50 -3.11
C HIS A 6 -4.71 -2.85 -1.64
N PHE A 7 -5.52 -2.09 -0.89
CA PHE A 7 -5.85 -2.42 0.50
C PHE A 7 -6.58 -3.76 0.62
N ALA A 8 -7.66 -3.96 -0.14
CA ALA A 8 -8.44 -5.20 -0.12
C ALA A 8 -7.59 -6.43 -0.54
N LEU A 9 -6.70 -6.25 -1.52
CA LEU A 9 -5.80 -7.32 -1.95
C LEU A 9 -4.75 -7.66 -0.88
N ALA A 10 -4.14 -6.65 -0.24
CA ALA A 10 -3.18 -6.87 0.83
C ALA A 10 -3.83 -7.60 2.02
N GLU A 11 -5.03 -7.17 2.43
CA GLU A 11 -5.79 -7.80 3.52
C GLU A 11 -6.12 -9.28 3.22
N GLY A 12 -6.62 -9.57 2.01
CA GLY A 12 -6.92 -10.93 1.59
C GLY A 12 -5.68 -11.85 1.61
N LEU A 13 -4.52 -11.33 1.19
CA LEU A 13 -3.27 -12.08 1.19
C LEU A 13 -2.72 -12.31 2.61
N LEU A 14 -2.90 -11.36 3.53
CA LEU A 14 -2.54 -11.54 4.94
C LEU A 14 -3.39 -12.63 5.59
N LYS A 15 -4.70 -12.64 5.31
CA LYS A 15 -5.60 -13.71 5.78
C LYS A 15 -5.17 -15.07 5.24
N MET A 16 -4.91 -15.16 3.94
CA MET A 16 -4.43 -16.39 3.30
C MET A 16 -3.09 -16.86 3.89
N ALA A 17 -2.16 -15.94 4.17
CA ALA A 17 -0.89 -16.29 4.80
C ALA A 17 -1.09 -16.92 6.19
N ASN A 18 -2.03 -16.40 7.00
CA ASN A 18 -2.35 -16.97 8.30
C ASN A 18 -2.93 -18.39 8.17
N GLU A 19 -3.89 -18.59 7.27
CA GLU A 19 -4.46 -19.92 6.98
C GLU A 19 -3.37 -20.92 6.54
N GLN A 20 -2.40 -20.48 5.74
CA GLN A 20 -1.26 -21.29 5.31
C GLN A 20 -0.30 -21.62 6.46
N VAL A 21 -0.07 -20.70 7.40
CA VAL A 21 0.73 -20.96 8.61
C VAL A 21 0.05 -22.01 9.48
N GLU A 22 -1.26 -21.91 9.70
CA GLU A 22 -2.05 -22.90 10.44
C GLU A 22 -1.99 -24.28 9.76
N ALA A 23 -2.01 -24.32 8.43
CA ALA A 23 -1.84 -25.52 7.63
C ALA A 23 -0.39 -26.03 7.52
N LYS A 24 0.59 -25.36 8.16
CA LYS A 24 2.05 -25.63 8.06
C LYS A 24 2.62 -25.50 6.63
N ASP A 25 1.90 -24.83 5.72
CA ASP A 25 2.40 -24.45 4.39
C ASP A 25 3.21 -23.15 4.46
N TYR A 26 4.42 -23.24 5.01
CA TYR A 26 5.28 -22.06 5.17
C TYR A 26 5.77 -21.46 3.84
N ARG A 27 5.83 -22.26 2.77
CA ARG A 27 6.20 -21.77 1.43
C ARG A 27 5.08 -20.93 0.84
N GLY A 28 3.85 -21.40 0.94
CA GLY A 28 2.65 -20.65 0.56
C GLY A 28 2.53 -19.38 1.38
N ALA A 29 2.65 -19.47 2.72
CA ALA A 29 2.57 -18.32 3.61
C ALA A 29 3.60 -17.24 3.23
N ARG A 30 4.86 -17.63 2.98
CA ARG A 30 5.91 -16.71 2.51
C ARG A 30 5.54 -16.04 1.18
N ALA A 31 4.98 -16.78 0.23
CA ALA A 31 4.57 -16.23 -1.06
C ALA A 31 3.40 -15.23 -0.91
N SER A 32 2.41 -15.55 -0.07
CA SER A 32 1.28 -14.66 0.22
C SER A 32 1.75 -13.38 0.93
N LEU A 33 2.64 -13.48 1.91
CA LEU A 33 3.24 -12.32 2.58
C LEU A 33 4.03 -11.42 1.63
N ALA A 34 4.82 -12.00 0.72
CA ALA A 34 5.57 -11.22 -0.28
C ALA A 34 4.63 -10.42 -1.21
N LYS A 35 3.50 -11.01 -1.62
CA LYS A 35 2.49 -10.32 -2.42
C LYS A 35 1.77 -9.23 -1.62
N ALA A 36 1.43 -9.49 -0.34
CA ALA A 36 0.82 -8.50 0.53
C ALA A 36 1.75 -7.28 0.69
N TYR A 37 3.04 -7.52 0.92
CA TYR A 37 4.05 -6.47 1.00
C TYR A 37 4.12 -5.63 -0.27
N SER A 38 4.07 -6.24 -1.46
CA SER A 38 4.05 -5.50 -2.73
C SER A 38 2.85 -4.55 -2.83
N HIS A 39 1.65 -4.99 -2.43
CA HIS A 39 0.47 -4.12 -2.44
C HIS A 39 0.55 -3.00 -1.38
N THR A 40 1.09 -3.29 -0.20
CA THR A 40 1.33 -2.27 0.83
C THR A 40 2.34 -1.23 0.36
N ARG A 41 3.40 -1.66 -0.35
CA ARG A 41 4.38 -0.73 -0.93
C ARG A 41 3.76 0.19 -1.97
N GLU A 42 2.92 -0.33 -2.86
CA GLU A 42 2.16 0.50 -3.79
C GLU A 42 1.31 1.53 -3.04
N LEU A 43 0.59 1.13 -1.98
CA LEU A 43 -0.18 2.07 -1.16
C LEU A 43 0.67 3.21 -0.59
N LEU A 44 1.85 2.90 -0.04
CA LEU A 44 2.77 3.88 0.51
C LEU A 44 3.25 4.86 -0.57
N ASP A 45 3.66 4.36 -1.74
CA ASP A 45 4.09 5.19 -2.87
C ASP A 45 2.97 6.13 -3.33
N HIS A 46 1.72 5.65 -3.30
CA HIS A 46 0.56 6.44 -3.67
C HIS A 46 0.27 7.56 -2.67
N VAL A 47 0.31 7.24 -1.37
CA VAL A 47 0.14 8.24 -0.31
C VAL A 47 1.25 9.29 -0.38
N GLN A 48 2.49 8.87 -0.58
CA GLN A 48 3.63 9.79 -0.70
C GLN A 48 3.45 10.76 -1.88
N LYS A 49 3.01 10.28 -3.04
CA LYS A 49 2.70 11.15 -4.19
C LYS A 49 1.63 12.18 -3.85
N LEU A 50 0.57 11.80 -3.16
CA LEU A 50 -0.49 12.73 -2.75
C LEU A 50 0.03 13.80 -1.78
N LEU A 51 0.89 13.42 -0.82
CA LEU A 51 1.52 14.37 0.10
C LEU A 51 2.42 15.36 -0.65
N THR A 52 3.21 14.89 -1.60
CA THR A 52 4.06 15.76 -2.44
C THR A 52 3.23 16.72 -3.28
N LEU A 53 2.15 16.25 -3.91
CA LEU A 53 1.22 17.09 -4.66
C LEU A 53 0.59 18.19 -3.79
N LYS A 54 0.15 17.83 -2.58
CA LYS A 54 -0.41 18.78 -1.63
C LYS A 54 0.59 19.89 -1.26
N ALA A 55 1.83 19.51 -0.91
CA ALA A 55 2.87 20.46 -0.55
C ALA A 55 3.21 21.43 -1.71
N HIS A 56 3.19 20.96 -2.96
CA HIS A 56 3.42 21.81 -4.13
C HIS A 56 2.31 22.86 -4.32
N VAL A 57 1.05 22.46 -4.11
CA VAL A 57 -0.10 23.36 -4.22
C VAL A 57 -0.06 24.44 -3.13
N GLU A 58 0.28 24.05 -1.89
CA GLU A 58 0.40 24.98 -0.77
C GLU A 58 1.51 26.02 -1.02
N HIS A 59 2.69 25.58 -1.49
CA HIS A 59 3.80 26.48 -1.77
C HIS A 59 3.53 27.43 -2.97
N SER A 60 2.88 26.93 -4.01
CA SER A 60 2.52 27.76 -5.19
C SER A 60 1.49 28.83 -4.87
N ALA A 61 0.64 28.61 -3.86
CA ALA A 61 -0.35 29.60 -3.43
C ALA A 61 0.31 30.79 -2.68
N GLU A 62 1.36 30.52 -1.91
CA GLU A 62 2.12 31.54 -1.17
C GLU A 62 2.89 32.47 -2.13
N ASP A 63 3.49 31.94 -3.20
CA ASP A 63 4.25 32.71 -4.19
C ASP A 63 3.39 33.66 -5.04
N THR A 64 2.08 33.39 -5.16
CA THR A 64 1.14 34.26 -5.91
C THR A 64 0.55 35.41 -5.09
N THR A 65 0.80 35.46 -3.78
CA THR A 65 0.28 36.50 -2.87
C THR A 65 1.31 37.49 -2.35
N GLY A 66 2.58 37.37 -2.76
CA GLY A 66 3.67 38.33 -2.50
C GLY A 66 3.94 39.25 -3.68
#